data_AF-A0A9Q3FUJ7-F1
#
_entry.id   AF-A0A9Q3FUJ7-F1
#
_cell.length_a   1.000
_cell.length_b   1.000
_cell.length_c   1.000
_cell.angle_alpha   90.00
_cell.angle_beta   90.00
_cell.angle_gamma   90.00
#
_symmetry.space_group_name_H-M   'P 1'
#
loop_
_entity.id
_entity.type
_entity.pdbx_description
1 polymer ?
#
loop_
_entity_poly.entity_id
_entity_poly.type
_entity_poly.pdbx_seq_one_letter_code
_entity_poly.pdbx_strand_id
1 'polypeptide(L)'
;MDTALLFWNDIILTWGVSKIIISDRDPKFTSKFWTNFNDMLGTKISFSTAYHPQTDGLAERIIQTMEDINRRSCTYGMKFKDHEGCIHDWVTLLPAVQLAYNTSQHSTTGKSPSLVEKGWIT
;
A
#
# COMPACT_ATOMS: atom_id res chain seq x y z
N MET A 1 -15.00 8.05 -8.62
CA MET A 1 -15.67 8.12 -7.31
C MET A 1 -15.30 6.90 -6.48
N ASP A 2 -15.33 5.71 -7.08
CA ASP A 2 -14.96 4.44 -6.43
C ASP A 2 -13.56 4.43 -5.82
N THR A 3 -12.57 5.01 -6.48
CA THR A 3 -11.19 5.12 -5.94
C THR A 3 -11.09 5.98 -4.68
N ALA A 4 -11.90 7.04 -4.57
CA ALA A 4 -11.94 7.89 -3.39
C ALA A 4 -12.65 7.20 -2.22
N LEU A 5 -13.70 6.41 -2.52
CA LEU A 5 -14.38 5.59 -1.52
C LEU A 5 -13.47 4.48 -0.99
N LEU A 6 -12.73 3.80 -1.87
CA LEU A 6 -11.75 2.79 -1.49
C LEU A 6 -10.66 3.41 -0.61
N PHE A 7 -10.11 4.57 -1.01
CA PHE A 7 -9.11 5.27 -0.22
C PHE A 7 -9.65 5.72 1.15
N TRP A 8 -10.90 6.19 1.20
CA TRP A 8 -11.53 6.55 2.46
C TRP A 8 -11.65 5.34 3.39
N ASN A 9 -12.23 4.25 2.91
CA ASN A 9 -12.53 3.07 3.72
C ASN A 9 -11.26 2.33 4.15
N ASP A 10 -10.29 2.17 3.25
CA ASP A 10 -9.14 1.30 3.51
C ASP A 10 -7.96 2.06 4.11
N ILE A 11 -7.79 3.34 3.75
CA ILE A 11 -6.66 4.15 4.20
C ILE A 11 -7.05 5.10 5.32
N ILE A 12 -8.02 5.99 5.08
CA ILE A 12 -8.36 7.04 6.05
C ILE A 12 -9.00 6.48 7.32
N LEU A 13 -9.94 5.54 7.21
CA LEU A 13 -10.56 4.94 8.40
C LEU A 13 -9.58 4.03 9.17
N THR A 14 -8.63 3.41 8.49
CA THR A 14 -7.67 2.48 9.12
C THR A 14 -6.51 3.21 9.81
N TRP A 15 -5.98 4.25 9.17
CA TRP A 15 -4.73 4.92 9.59
C TRP A 15 -4.95 6.36 10.07
N GLY A 16 -6.14 6.90 9.87
CA GLY A 16 -6.45 8.30 10.11
C GLY A 16 -6.03 9.21 8.96
N VAL A 17 -6.18 10.52 9.18
CA VAL A 17 -5.83 11.54 8.20
C VAL A 17 -4.37 11.96 8.37
N SER A 18 -3.57 11.72 7.34
CA SER A 18 -2.17 12.15 7.29
C SER A 18 -2.05 13.66 7.09
N LYS A 19 -1.10 14.30 7.77
CA LYS A 19 -0.82 15.73 7.55
C LYS A 19 -0.21 16.01 6.18
N ILE A 20 0.64 15.10 5.70
CA ILE A 20 1.36 15.21 4.43
C ILE A 20 1.33 13.85 3.77
N ILE A 21 0.98 13.81 2.47
CA ILE A 21 1.16 12.65 1.61
C ILE A 21 2.22 13.02 0.58
N ILE A 22 3.28 12.22 0.50
CA ILE A 22 4.29 12.35 -0.53
C ILE A 22 3.90 11.38 -1.64
N SER A 23 3.73 11.88 -2.85
CA SER A 23 3.35 11.07 -4.02
C SER A 23 4.16 11.48 -5.23
N ASP A 24 4.23 10.60 -6.23
CA ASP A 24 4.76 10.95 -7.54
C ASP A 24 3.82 11.91 -8.29
N ARG A 25 4.22 12.30 -9.51
CA ARG A 25 3.41 13.18 -10.37
C ARG A 25 2.39 12.41 -11.21
N ASP A 26 1.89 11.27 -10.75
CA ASP A 26 0.83 10.55 -11.45
C ASP A 26 -0.39 11.48 -11.66
N PRO A 27 -0.99 11.50 -12.87
CA PRO A 27 -2.19 12.28 -13.19
C PRO A 27 -3.33 12.15 -12.18
N LYS A 28 -3.45 11.01 -11.50
CA LYS A 28 -4.43 10.78 -10.43
C LYS A 28 -4.19 11.77 -9.29
N PHE A 29 -2.99 11.82 -8.73
CA PHE A 29 -2.67 12.69 -7.58
C PHE A 29 -2.58 14.18 -7.96
N THR A 30 -2.26 14.49 -9.22
CA THR A 30 -2.23 15.88 -9.72
C THR A 30 -3.60 16.36 -10.22
N SER A 31 -4.60 15.48 -10.32
CA SER A 31 -5.94 15.86 -10.75
C SER A 31 -6.60 16.82 -9.76
N LYS A 32 -7.41 17.75 -10.28
CA LYS A 32 -8.17 18.70 -9.47
C LYS A 32 -9.06 18.01 -8.43
N PHE A 33 -9.60 16.84 -8.76
CA PHE A 33 -10.40 16.05 -7.82
C PHE A 33 -9.57 15.62 -6.60
N TRP A 34 -8.42 15.00 -6.81
CA TRP A 34 -7.59 14.48 -5.71
C TRP A 34 -6.94 15.60 -4.89
N THR A 35 -6.54 16.70 -5.52
CA THR A 35 -6.07 17.89 -4.81
C THR A 35 -7.17 18.42 -3.88
N ASN A 36 -8.37 18.67 -4.40
CA ASN A 36 -9.48 19.18 -3.59
C ASN A 36 -9.91 18.20 -2.49
N PHE A 37 -9.94 16.90 -2.78
CA PHE A 37 -10.28 15.87 -1.80
C PHE A 37 -9.33 15.87 -0.61
N ASN A 38 -8.01 15.98 -0.86
CA ASN A 38 -7.02 16.05 0.20
C ASN A 38 -7.03 17.40 0.93
N ASP A 39 -7.28 18.51 0.21
CA ASP A 39 -7.44 19.83 0.85
C ASP A 39 -8.62 19.84 1.83
N MET A 40 -9.74 19.19 1.48
CA MET A 40 -10.89 19.04 2.38
C MET A 40 -10.58 18.20 3.62
N LEU A 41 -9.69 17.22 3.49
CA LEU A 41 -9.18 16.43 4.61
C LEU A 41 -8.16 17.21 5.47
N GLY A 42 -7.63 18.33 4.98
CA GLY A 42 -6.50 19.03 5.61
C GLY A 42 -5.15 18.36 5.35
N THR A 43 -5.09 17.48 4.35
CA THR A 43 -3.89 16.74 3.94
C THR A 43 -3.13 17.52 2.86
N LYS A 44 -1.85 17.82 3.10
CA LYS A 44 -1.00 18.44 2.07
C LYS A 44 -0.39 17.37 1.15
N ILE A 45 -0.72 17.38 -0.13
CA ILE A 45 -0.01 16.56 -1.13
C ILE A 45 1.31 17.25 -1.51
N SER A 46 2.42 16.54 -1.38
CA SER A 46 3.74 16.99 -1.82
C SER A 46 4.26 16.06 -2.91
N PHE A 47 4.58 16.61 -4.07
CA PHE A 47 5.02 15.79 -5.20
C PHE A 47 6.53 15.54 -5.15
N SER A 48 6.93 14.27 -5.19
CA SER A 48 8.33 13.90 -5.37
C SER A 48 8.82 14.40 -6.73
N THR A 49 10.06 14.89 -6.78
CA THR A 49 10.73 15.15 -8.06
C THR A 49 11.25 13.83 -8.59
N ALA A 50 11.31 13.65 -9.92
CA ALA A 50 11.75 12.43 -10.61
C ALA A 50 13.14 11.86 -10.22
N TYR A 51 13.85 12.49 -9.30
CA TYR A 51 15.14 12.08 -8.76
C TYR A 51 15.25 12.42 -7.26
N HIS A 52 14.31 11.98 -6.43
CA HIS A 52 14.47 11.99 -4.95
C HIS A 52 14.44 10.55 -4.37
N PRO A 53 15.52 9.76 -4.56
CA PRO A 53 15.62 8.39 -4.04
C PRO A 53 15.50 8.29 -2.51
N GLN A 54 15.73 9.40 -1.79
CA GLN A 54 15.62 9.43 -0.33
C GLN A 54 14.18 9.57 0.16
N THR A 55 13.32 10.23 -0.62
CA THR A 55 11.94 10.48 -0.21
C THR A 55 11.00 9.41 -0.74
N ASP A 56 11.20 8.97 -1.99
CA ASP A 56 10.37 7.94 -2.63
C ASP A 56 10.94 6.53 -2.45
N GLY A 57 12.25 6.40 -2.20
CA GLY A 57 12.91 5.09 -2.19
C GLY A 57 12.44 4.14 -1.09
N LEU A 58 11.81 4.64 -0.02
CA LEU A 58 11.16 3.77 0.96
C LEU A 58 9.87 3.17 0.40
N ALA A 59 9.01 4.00 -0.21
CA ALA A 59 7.79 3.53 -0.85
C ALA A 59 8.12 2.60 -2.02
N GLU A 60 9.08 2.97 -2.88
CA GLU A 60 9.54 2.14 -4.00
C GLU A 60 10.06 0.77 -3.53
N ARG A 61 10.87 0.70 -2.46
CA ARG A 61 11.36 -0.59 -1.92
C ARG A 61 10.23 -1.45 -1.37
N ILE A 62 9.25 -0.84 -0.70
CA ILE A 62 8.09 -1.56 -0.18
C ILE A 62 7.24 -2.10 -1.33
N ILE A 63 6.97 -1.27 -2.35
CA ILE A 63 6.25 -1.67 -3.56
C ILE A 63 6.97 -2.84 -4.24
N GLN A 64 8.28 -2.74 -4.47
CA GLN A 64 9.08 -3.83 -5.05
C GLN A 64 8.99 -5.11 -4.21
N THR A 65 9.05 -5.00 -2.88
CA THR A 65 8.93 -6.17 -1.99
C THR A 65 7.55 -6.82 -2.11
N MET A 66 6.48 -6.02 -2.15
CA MET A 66 5.12 -6.52 -2.31
C MET A 66 4.90 -7.14 -3.70
N GLU A 67 5.40 -6.52 -4.77
CA GLU A 67 5.38 -7.06 -6.13
C GLU A 67 6.08 -8.42 -6.20
N ASP A 68 7.24 -8.53 -5.55
CA ASP A 68 8.00 -9.78 -5.45
C ASP A 68 7.22 -10.89 -4.73
N ILE A 69 6.56 -10.57 -3.61
CA ILE A 69 5.71 -11.52 -2.88
C ILE A 69 4.51 -11.93 -3.75
N ASN A 70 3.86 -10.98 -4.40
CA ASN A 70 2.75 -11.24 -5.33
C ASN A 70 3.19 -12.15 -6.48
N ARG A 71 4.32 -11.83 -7.12
CA ARG A 71 4.87 -12.63 -8.23
C ARG A 71 5.16 -14.07 -7.80
N ARG A 72 5.78 -14.24 -6.62
CA ARG A 72 6.06 -15.58 -6.06
C ARG A 72 4.76 -16.32 -5.73
N SER A 73 3.78 -15.66 -5.14
CA SER A 73 2.49 -16.26 -4.78
C SER A 73 1.70 -16.73 -6.01
N CYS A 74 1.71 -15.93 -7.09
CA CYS A 74 1.09 -16.26 -8.37
C CYS A 74 1.84 -17.36 -9.13
N THR A 75 3.18 -17.38 -9.08
CA THR A 75 4.03 -18.34 -9.82
C THR A 75 4.10 -19.71 -9.13
N TYR A 76 4.25 -19.73 -7.80
CA TYR A 76 4.42 -20.97 -7.02
C TYR A 76 3.11 -21.56 -6.51
N GLY A 77 1.98 -20.97 -6.88
CA GLY A 77 0.67 -21.59 -6.72
C GLY A 77 0.18 -21.59 -5.29
N MET A 78 -0.13 -20.40 -4.76
CA MET A 78 -1.30 -20.33 -3.88
C MET A 78 -2.54 -20.64 -4.73
N LYS A 79 -2.79 -21.93 -4.94
CA LYS A 79 -4.02 -22.42 -5.56
C LYS A 79 -5.14 -22.23 -4.55
N PHE A 80 -5.73 -21.04 -4.51
CA PHE A 80 -7.04 -20.87 -3.89
C PHE A 80 -8.00 -21.71 -4.73
N LYS A 81 -8.33 -22.91 -4.24
CA LYS A 81 -9.27 -23.82 -4.90
C LYS A 81 -10.67 -23.20 -4.85
N ASP A 82 -11.07 -22.60 -5.96
CA ASP A 82 -12.45 -22.53 -6.39
C ASP A 82 -12.75 -23.78 -7.27
N HIS A 83 -14.02 -24.18 -7.32
CA HIS A 83 -14.56 -25.28 -8.13
C HIS A 83 -14.23 -25.20 -9.64
N GLU A 84 -13.75 -24.06 -10.18
CA GLU A 84 -13.56 -23.84 -11.63
C GLU A 84 -12.11 -23.76 -12.13
N GLY A 85 -11.10 -23.90 -11.26
CA GLY A 85 -9.68 -23.92 -11.67
C GLY A 85 -8.91 -22.63 -11.38
N CYS A 86 -7.58 -22.75 -11.35
CA CYS A 86 -6.62 -21.76 -10.82
C CYS A 86 -6.96 -20.30 -11.17
N ILE A 87 -7.35 -19.51 -10.17
CA ILE A 87 -7.55 -18.07 -10.37
C ILE A 87 -6.20 -17.38 -10.15
N HIS A 88 -5.65 -16.78 -11.22
CA HIS A 88 -4.53 -15.83 -11.17
C HIS A 88 -4.97 -14.44 -10.64
N ASP A 89 -5.93 -14.41 -9.71
CA ASP A 89 -6.44 -13.16 -9.17
C ASP A 89 -5.56 -12.70 -8.02
N TRP A 90 -4.59 -11.88 -8.36
CA TRP A 90 -3.68 -11.28 -7.38
C TRP A 90 -4.40 -10.30 -6.45
N VAL A 91 -5.58 -9.78 -6.83
CA VAL A 91 -6.32 -8.82 -6.00
C VAL A 91 -6.87 -9.50 -4.74
N THR A 92 -7.43 -10.70 -4.88
CA THR A 92 -7.88 -11.51 -3.71
C THR A 92 -6.73 -11.99 -2.83
N LEU A 93 -5.49 -12.04 -3.36
CA LEU A 93 -4.29 -12.35 -2.59
C LEU A 93 -3.78 -11.18 -1.74
N LEU A 94 -4.09 -9.93 -2.11
CA LEU A 94 -3.53 -8.74 -1.47
C LEU A 94 -3.70 -8.71 0.06
N PRO A 95 -4.88 -9.05 0.64
CA PRO A 95 -5.04 -9.05 2.09
C PRO A 95 -4.10 -10.06 2.78
N ALA A 96 -3.91 -11.24 2.19
CA ALA A 96 -3.01 -12.26 2.73
C ALA A 96 -1.55 -11.83 2.63
N VAL A 97 -1.15 -11.21 1.53
CA VAL A 97 0.20 -10.66 1.33
C VAL A 97 0.48 -9.51 2.29
N GLN A 98 -0.47 -8.60 2.47
CA GLN A 98 -0.35 -7.50 3.42
C GLN A 98 -0.19 -8.00 4.86
N LEU A 99 -0.99 -9.01 5.26
CA LEU A 99 -0.87 -9.66 6.56
C LEU A 99 0.51 -10.30 6.75
N ALA A 100 0.97 -11.08 5.77
CA ALA A 100 2.27 -11.74 5.81
C ALA A 100 3.41 -10.72 5.97
N TYR A 101 3.36 -9.60 5.23
CA TYR A 101 4.35 -8.53 5.35
C TYR A 101 4.31 -7.86 6.73
N ASN A 102 3.12 -7.47 7.20
CA ASN A 102 2.95 -6.72 8.44
C ASN A 102 3.28 -7.52 9.71
N THR A 103 3.26 -8.86 9.62
CA THR A 103 3.58 -9.77 10.73
C THR A 103 5.01 -10.31 10.67
N SER A 104 5.67 -10.24 9.51
CA SER A 104 7.06 -10.68 9.34
C SER A 104 8.05 -9.72 10.00
N GLN A 105 9.07 -10.26 10.64
CA GLN A 105 10.13 -9.45 11.24
C GLN A 105 11.04 -8.85 10.16
N HIS A 106 11.27 -7.54 10.24
CA HIS A 106 12.24 -6.87 9.38
C HIS A 106 13.65 -7.04 9.93
N SER A 107 14.61 -7.38 9.07
CA SER A 107 16.00 -7.65 9.46
C SER A 107 16.69 -6.44 10.11
N THR A 108 16.32 -5.23 9.69
CA THR A 108 16.89 -3.97 10.21
C THR A 108 16.36 -3.61 11.60
N THR A 109 15.07 -3.84 11.87
CA THR A 109 14.42 -3.40 13.11
C THR A 109 14.26 -4.52 14.14
N GLY A 110 14.39 -5.78 13.73
CA GLY A 110 14.12 -6.96 14.55
C GLY A 110 12.66 -7.10 14.99
N LYS A 111 11.76 -6.28 14.44
CA LYS A 111 10.34 -6.20 14.78
C LYS A 111 9.48 -6.25 13.52
N SER A 112 8.23 -6.67 13.66
CA SER A 112 7.27 -6.61 12.56
C SER A 112 6.74 -5.17 12.37
N PRO A 113 6.38 -4.77 11.14
CA PRO A 113 5.80 -3.44 10.88
C PRO A 113 4.60 -3.12 11.75
N SER A 114 3.66 -4.06 11.90
CA SER A 114 2.46 -3.90 12.76
C SER A 114 2.82 -3.58 14.21
N LEU A 115 3.85 -4.23 14.75
CA LEU A 115 4.32 -3.98 16.12
C LEU A 115 4.94 -2.59 16.27
N VAL A 116 5.68 -2.13 15.26
CA VAL A 116 6.33 -0.81 15.29
C VAL A 116 5.31 0.32 15.11
N GLU A 117 4.33 0.13 14.23
CA GLU A 117 3.36 1.17 13.86
C GLU A 117 2.15 1.22 14.81
N LYS A 118 1.59 0.07 15.17
CA LYS A 118 0.34 -0.04 15.94
C LYS A 118 0.57 -0.47 17.39
N GLY A 119 1.68 -1.14 17.68
CA GLY A 119 2.00 -1.66 19.02
C GLY A 119 1.52 -3.09 19.29
N TRP A 120 0.94 -3.78 18.30
CA TRP A 120 0.53 -5.18 18.38
C TRP A 120 0.66 -5.87 17.03
N ILE A 121 0.69 -7.21 17.05
CA ILE A 121 0.73 -8.04 15.85
C ILE A 121 -0.72 -8.44 15.52
N THR A 122 -1.16 -8.14 14.29
CA THR A 122 -2.44 -8.57 13.71
C THR A 122 -2.19 -9.38 12.47
#